data_AF-A0A845YPJ1-F1
#
_entry.id   AF-A0A845YPJ1-F1
#
_cell.length_a   1.000
_cell.length_b   1.000
_cell.length_c   1.000
_cell.angle_alpha   90.00
_cell.angle_beta   90.00
_cell.angle_gamma   90.00
#
_symmetry.space_group_name_H-M   'P 1'
#
loop_
_entity.id
_entity.type
_entity.pdbx_description
1 polymer ?
#
loop_
_entity_poly.entity_id
_entity_poly.type
_entity_poly.pdbx_seq_one_letter_code
_entity_poly.pdbx_strand_id
1 'polypeptide(L)' 'MLLLDDGLARRAAQNLGFTVWGTLKILLEAKSQGLTDRIAPSVERLQTSGMWISQDLRQRVLDLAGE' A
#
# COMPACT_ATOMS: atom_id res chain seq x y z
N MET A 1 5.17 24.23 24.11
CA MET A 1 3.97 23.88 23.31
C MET A 1 4.44 23.21 22.03
N LEU A 2 4.70 21.89 22.07
CA LEU A 2 4.84 20.99 20.91
C LEU A 2 5.18 19.60 21.49
N LEU A 3 4.18 18.81 21.87
CA LEU A 3 4.40 17.40 22.24
C LEU A 3 3.19 16.51 21.92
N LEU A 4 2.18 17.06 21.24
CA LEU A 4 0.93 16.35 20.93
C LEU A 4 0.90 15.73 19.52
N ASP A 5 1.75 16.18 18.58
CA ASP A 5 1.61 15.81 17.16
C ASP A 5 2.15 14.42 16.81
N ASP A 6 3.21 13.94 17.45
CA ASP A 6 3.82 12.65 17.08
C ASP A 6 2.86 11.46 17.25
N GLY A 7 2.03 11.47 18.30
CA GLY A 7 1.10 10.37 18.59
C GLY A 7 -0.05 10.28 17.58
N LEU A 8 -0.62 11.42 17.19
CA LEU A 8 -1.69 11.50 16.20
C LEU A 8 -1.15 11.27 14.79
N ALA A 9 -0.01 11.86 14.45
CA ALA A 9 0.65 11.66 13.16
C ALA A 9 1.07 10.19 12.96
N ARG A 10 1.63 9.54 13.99
CA ARG A 10 1.99 8.12 13.94
C ARG A 10 0.77 7.22 13.79
N ARG A 11 -0.33 7.48 14.50
CA ARG A 11 -1.58 6.72 14.36
C ARG A 11 -2.21 6.90 12.98
N ALA A 12 -2.20 8.12 12.46
CA ALA A 12 -2.66 8.41 11.10
C ALA A 12 -1.82 7.65 10.07
N ALA A 13 -0.48 7.67 10.19
CA ALA A 13 0.42 6.92 9.33
C ALA A 13 0.22 5.39 9.43
N GLN A 14 -0.01 4.86 10.63
CA GLN A 14 -0.33 3.44 10.83
C GLN A 14 -1.66 3.07 10.17
N ASN A 15 -2.72 3.84 10.40
CA ASN A 15 -4.03 3.61 9.79
C ASN A 15 -3.97 3.71 8.26
N LEU A 16 -3.22 4.68 7.73
CA LEU A 16 -2.95 4.79 6.30
C LEU A 16 -2.23 3.54 5.80
N GLY A 17 -1.17 3.08 6.48
CA GLY A 17 -0.45 1.85 6.13
C GLY A 17 -1.34 0.59 6.12
N PHE A 18 -2.22 0.43 7.10
CA PHE A 18 -3.22 -0.65 7.12
C PHE A 18 -4.22 -0.55 5.96
N THR A 19 -4.65 0.67 5.61
CA THR A 19 -5.57 0.92 4.49
C THR A 19 -4.91 0.62 3.14
N VAL A 20 -3.63 1.02 2.99
CA VAL A 20 -2.81 0.68 1.82
C VAL A 20 -2.70 -0.84 1.70
N TRP A 21 -2.33 -1.54 2.77
CA TRP A 21 -2.23 -3.01 2.75
C TRP A 21 -3.55 -3.68 2.36
N GLY A 22 -4.69 -3.20 2.88
CA GLY A 22 -6.01 -3.68 2.48
C GLY A 22 -6.26 -3.54 0.98
N THR A 23 -5.94 -2.38 0.42
CA THR A 23 -6.08 -2.11 -1.03
C THR A 23 -5.15 -3.00 -1.86
N LEU A 24 -3.88 -3.13 -1.44
CA LEU A 24 -2.89 -3.97 -2.12
C LEU A 24 -3.28 -5.46 -2.07
N LYS A 25 -3.90 -5.91 -0.98
CA LYS A 25 -4.41 -7.28 -0.85
C LYS A 25 -5.53 -7.57 -1.85
N ILE A 26 -6.39 -6.60 -2.15
CA ILE A 26 -7.41 -6.73 -3.20
C ILE A 26 -6.75 -6.86 -4.58
N LEU A 27 -5.69 -6.11 -4.85
CA LEU A 27 -4.94 -6.24 -6.11
C LEU A 27 -4.27 -7.61 -6.25
N LEU A 28 -3.69 -8.12 -5.16
CA LEU A 28 -3.10 -9.46 -5.11
C LEU A 28 -4.14 -10.55 -5.36
N GLU A 29 -5.30 -10.45 -4.72
CA GLU A 29 -6.41 -11.37 -4.90
C GLU A 29 -6.91 -11.35 -6.35
N ALA A 30 -7.07 -10.15 -6.93
CA ALA A 30 -7.46 -9.99 -8.33
C ALA A 30 -6.45 -10.64 -9.29
N LYS A 31 -5.14 -10.50 -9.02
CA LYS A 31 -4.08 -11.18 -9.79
C LYS A 31 -4.17 -12.71 -9.65
N SER A 32 -4.34 -13.20 -8.42
CA SER A 32 -4.48 -14.63 -8.14
C SER A 32 -5.70 -15.24 -8.83
N GLN A 33 -6.75 -14.45 -9.05
CA GLN A 33 -7.96 -14.85 -9.78
C GLN A 33 -7.83 -14.68 -11.30
N GLY A 34 -6.68 -14.22 -11.80
CA GLY A 34 -6.46 -13.96 -13.23
C GLY A 34 -7.22 -12.76 -13.78
N LEU A 35 -7.73 -11.87 -12.91
CA LEU A 35 -8.45 -10.65 -13.30
C LEU A 35 -7.49 -9.52 -13.72
N THR A 36 -6.21 -9.63 -13.37
CA THR A 36 -5.18 -8.65 -13.77
C THR A 36 -3.83 -9.35 -13.98
N ASP A 37 -3.13 -9.02 -15.06
CA ASP A 37 -1.81 -9.60 -15.36
C ASP A 37 -0.69 -9.03 -14.49
N ARG A 38 -0.80 -7.74 -14.12
CA ARG A 38 0.27 -7.00 -13.43
C ARG A 38 -0.31 -6.08 -12.38
N ILE A 39 0.20 -6.16 -11.15
CA ILE A 39 -0.21 -5.26 -10.08
C ILE A 39 0.72 -4.06 -9.95
N ALA A 40 1.96 -4.15 -10.44
CA ALA A 40 2.94 -3.07 -10.42
C ALA A 40 2.38 -1.71 -10.92
N PRO A 41 1.74 -1.60 -12.11
CA PRO A 41 1.19 -0.33 -12.58
C PRO A 41 -0.01 0.15 -11.76
N SER A 42 -0.70 -0.75 -11.07
CA SER A 42 -1.80 -0.38 -10.17
C SER A 42 -1.27 0.19 -8.85
N VAL A 43 -0.22 -0.41 -8.29
CA VAL A 43 0.50 0.10 -7.11
C VAL A 43 1.10 1.48 -7.40
N GLU A 44 1.72 1.65 -8.57
CA GLU A 44 2.31 2.93 -8.98
C GLU A 44 1.25 4.02 -9.14
N ARG A 45 0.09 3.71 -9.76
CA ARG A 45 -1.04 4.64 -9.83
C ARG A 45 -1.55 5.09 -8.47
N LEU A 46 -1.57 4.18 -7.48
CA LEU A 46 -1.95 4.55 -6.10
C LEU A 46 -0.94 5.53 -5.50
N GLN A 47 0.37 5.29 -5.69
CA GLN A 47 1.41 6.23 -5.25
C GLN A 47 1.25 7.60 -5.89
N THR A 48 1.02 7.66 -7.21
CA THR A 48 0.83 8.92 -7.93
C THR A 48 -0.47 9.64 -7.54
N SER A 49 -1.46 8.90 -7.03
CA SER A 49 -2.72 9.46 -6.51
C SER A 49 -2.59 10.07 -5.10
N GLY A 50 -1.38 10.07 -4.52
CA GLY A 50 -1.11 10.61 -3.18
C GLY A 50 -1.14 9.58 -2.06
N MET A 51 -1.27 8.28 -2.39
CA MET A 51 -1.16 7.21 -1.40
C MET A 51 0.30 6.98 -1.03
N TRP A 52 0.64 7.12 0.24
CA TRP A 52 2.00 6.85 0.70
C TRP A 52 2.22 5.35 0.87
N ILE A 53 3.00 4.76 -0.05
CA ILE A 53 3.36 3.34 -0.01
C ILE A 53 4.87 3.25 0.22
N SER A 54 5.26 2.69 1.35
CA SER A 54 6.67 2.47 1.67
C SER A 54 7.30 1.47 0.69
N GLN A 55 8.59 1.66 0.39
CA GLN A 55 9.32 0.81 -0.54
C GLN A 55 9.32 -0.68 -0.11
N ASP A 56 9.45 -0.93 1.19
CA ASP A 56 9.37 -2.29 1.77
C ASP A 56 8.02 -2.96 1.48
N LEU A 57 6.93 -2.22 1.67
CA LEU A 57 5.57 -2.68 1.42
C LEU A 57 5.34 -2.97 -0.07
N ARG A 58 5.81 -2.06 -0.93
CA ARG A 58 5.78 -2.24 -2.38
C ARG A 58 6.51 -3.51 -2.79
N GLN A 59 7.74 -3.68 -2.32
CA GLN A 59 8.56 -4.84 -2.69
C GLN A 59 7.90 -6.15 -2.24
N ARG A 60 7.38 -6.18 -1.01
CA ARG A 60 6.68 -7.34 -0.47
C ARG A 60 5.42 -7.69 -1.26
N VAL A 61 4.70 -6.69 -1.74
CA VAL A 61 3.49 -6.91 -2.55
C VAL A 61 3.83 -7.39 -3.96
N LEU A 62 4.90 -6.87 -4.58
CA LEU A 62 5.38 -7.38 -5.87
C LEU A 62 5.86 -8.83 -5.75
N ASP A 63 6.61 -9.15 -4.70
CA ASP A 63 7.09 -10.51 -4.41
C ASP A 63 5.92 -11.49 -4.23
N LEU A 64 4.90 -11.12 -3.44
CA LEU A 64 3.66 -11.90 -3.29
C LEU A 64 2.89 -12.08 -4.60
N ALA A 65 3.04 -11.14 -5.53
CA ALA A 65 2.43 -11.22 -6.85
C ALA A 65 3.27 -12.03 -7.85
N GLY A 66 4.49 -12.43 -7.50
CA GLY A 66 5.45 -13.05 -8.42
C GLY A 66 5.95 -12.10 -9.51
N GLU A 67 6.09 -10.80 -9.19
CA GLU A 67 6.64 -9.75 -10.06
C GLU A 67 7.97 -9.17 -9.57
#